data_AF-A0A7V0NZ74-F1
#
_entry.id   AF-A0A7V0NZ74-F1
#
_cell.length_a   1.000
_cell.length_b   1.000
_cell.length_c   1.000
_cell.angle_alpha   90.00
_cell.angle_beta   90.00
_cell.angle_gamma   90.00
#
_symmetry.space_group_name_H-M   'P 1'
#
loop_
_entity.id
_entity.type
_entity.pdbx_description
1 polymer ?
#
loop_
_entity_poly.entity_id
_entity_poly.type
_entity_poly.pdbx_seq_one_letter_code
_entity_poly.pdbx_strand_id
1 'polypeptide(L)'
;MKKLFKTGLFLIVLSLTLGLSSAYAFNSATHLYIAEQVFKDNNINNINLYYGSIAPDLSLYVATPENWSTAFEDTHYTYIDLRPYAVGFTQKAFASGWLTHNEDWGADHCAHIEYPLGSNKGYVVEKAEELSYQTGLDPEFAQLAVEVAIDLLLRNNDDPRLGEKLLKADLLRSWKDRYLLVKVLVWKERRTDWLTLATAELTFRDLVGRYAVGLALPDPQNKEALAELGAQLAGERYGIEVSPAEVLNLLELAIGLCEGDYKEVVDFAIEQIKDNI
;
A
#
# COMPACT_ATOMS: atom_id res chain seq x y z
N MET A 1 14.92 -56.88 -22.37
CA MET A 1 14.42 -56.16 -23.56
C MET A 1 13.23 -55.32 -23.10
N LYS A 2 13.11 -53.99 -23.22
CA LYS A 2 13.87 -52.90 -23.83
C LYS A 2 13.52 -51.63 -23.02
N LYS A 3 14.55 -50.83 -22.69
CA LYS A 3 14.67 -49.35 -22.60
C LYS A 3 13.61 -48.55 -21.80
N LEU A 4 13.95 -47.94 -20.66
CA LEU A 4 14.59 -46.61 -20.49
C LEU A 4 13.86 -45.47 -21.24
N PHE A 5 13.08 -44.67 -20.51
CA PHE A 5 12.87 -43.25 -20.81
C PHE A 5 13.27 -42.43 -19.59
N LYS A 6 14.44 -41.81 -19.70
CA LYS A 6 14.94 -40.74 -18.83
C LYS A 6 14.60 -39.40 -19.49
N THR A 7 14.24 -38.44 -18.64
CA THR A 7 14.52 -36.99 -18.72
C THR A 7 13.97 -36.14 -19.89
N GLY A 8 13.19 -35.11 -19.51
CA GLY A 8 13.59 -33.71 -19.71
C GLY A 8 12.77 -32.88 -20.69
N LEU A 9 12.02 -31.88 -20.16
CA LEU A 9 11.99 -30.43 -20.54
C LEU A 9 10.72 -29.79 -19.91
N PHE A 10 10.73 -29.47 -18.61
CA PHE A 10 10.81 -28.11 -18.04
C PHE A 10 10.82 -26.90 -19.01
N LEU A 11 10.08 -25.86 -18.60
CA LEU A 11 10.04 -24.45 -19.05
C LEU A 11 9.07 -24.11 -20.20
N ILE A 12 7.82 -23.85 -19.81
CA ILE A 12 7.06 -22.71 -20.35
C ILE A 12 7.34 -21.55 -19.40
N VAL A 13 8.39 -20.79 -19.70
CA VAL A 13 8.62 -19.44 -19.18
C VAL A 13 8.85 -18.60 -20.42
N LEU A 14 7.91 -17.71 -20.72
CA LEU A 14 8.14 -16.30 -21.07
C LEU A 14 6.81 -15.71 -21.58
N SER A 15 5.86 -15.49 -20.68
CA SER A 15 4.91 -14.41 -20.92
C SER A 15 5.61 -13.14 -20.45
N LEU A 16 6.08 -12.35 -21.42
CA LEU A 16 6.62 -11.01 -21.22
C LEU A 16 5.56 -10.15 -20.51
N THR A 17 5.63 -10.07 -19.19
CA THR A 17 5.03 -8.97 -18.44
C THR A 17 5.99 -7.80 -18.57
N LEU A 18 5.81 -7.00 -19.63
CA LEU A 18 6.21 -5.59 -19.61
C LEU A 18 5.29 -4.92 -18.58
N GLY A 19 5.63 -5.09 -17.30
CA GLY A 19 4.96 -4.42 -16.21
C GLY A 19 5.25 -2.93 -16.31
N LEU A 20 4.21 -2.13 -16.44
CA LEU A 20 4.28 -0.74 -16.03
C LEU A 20 4.72 -0.76 -14.58
N SER A 21 5.83 -0.09 -14.29
CA SER A 21 6.33 0.11 -12.94
C SER A 21 5.20 0.68 -12.09
N SER A 22 4.68 -0.12 -11.17
CA SER A 22 3.73 0.35 -10.17
C SER A 22 4.60 0.90 -9.04
N ALA A 23 4.95 2.18 -9.13
CA ALA A 23 5.49 2.89 -7.99
C ALA A 23 4.47 2.75 -6.83
N TYR A 24 4.93 2.29 -5.68
CA TYR A 24 4.13 2.11 -4.47
C TYR A 24 4.26 3.38 -3.60
N ALA A 25 3.15 3.97 -3.17
CA ALA A 25 3.15 5.30 -2.57
C ALA A 25 3.61 5.31 -1.11
N PHE A 26 2.79 5.78 -0.18
CA PHE A 26 3.01 5.45 1.22
C PHE A 26 2.48 4.03 1.48
N ASN A 27 3.03 3.30 2.45
CA ASN A 27 2.47 2.01 2.81
C ASN A 27 1.20 2.18 3.68
N SER A 28 0.49 1.08 3.87
CA SER A 28 -0.84 1.02 4.50
C SER A 28 -0.91 1.71 5.86
N ALA A 29 0.14 1.65 6.69
CA ALA A 29 0.08 2.24 8.03
C ALA A 29 0.20 3.78 7.98
N THR A 30 1.04 4.31 7.11
CA THR A 30 1.15 5.76 6.86
C THR A 30 -0.15 6.32 6.29
N HIS A 31 -0.79 5.64 5.32
CA HIS A 31 -2.11 6.04 4.82
C HIS A 31 -3.16 6.14 5.93
N LEU A 32 -3.20 5.13 6.80
CA LEU A 32 -4.09 5.11 7.96
C LEU A 32 -3.80 6.28 8.89
N TYR A 33 -2.52 6.53 9.21
CA TYR A 33 -2.11 7.63 10.08
C TYR A 33 -2.54 8.98 9.52
N ILE A 34 -2.29 9.22 8.23
CA ILE A 34 -2.68 10.46 7.52
C ILE A 34 -4.20 10.64 7.60
N ALA A 35 -4.97 9.61 7.24
CA ALA A 35 -6.43 9.69 7.29
C ALA A 35 -6.96 9.95 8.71
N GLU A 36 -6.33 9.37 9.74
CA GLU A 36 -6.66 9.67 11.13
C GLU A 36 -6.43 11.14 11.48
N GLN A 37 -5.28 11.71 11.09
CA GLN A 37 -4.97 13.10 11.42
C GLN A 37 -5.84 14.10 10.63
N VAL A 38 -6.17 13.80 9.37
CA VAL A 38 -7.07 14.62 8.55
C VAL A 38 -8.45 14.70 9.18
N PHE A 39 -8.98 13.59 9.70
CA PHE A 39 -10.35 13.50 10.21
C PHE A 39 -10.47 13.41 11.75
N LYS A 40 -9.42 13.78 12.46
CA LYS A 40 -9.28 13.59 13.93
C LYS A 40 -10.44 14.16 14.74
N ASP A 41 -11.00 15.28 14.28
CA ASP A 41 -12.06 16.01 14.99
C ASP A 41 -13.48 15.67 14.51
N ASN A 42 -13.64 14.77 13.52
CA ASN A 42 -14.90 14.60 12.78
C ASN A 42 -15.85 13.52 13.36
N ASN A 43 -15.56 12.95 14.55
CA ASN A 43 -16.32 11.86 15.18
C ASN A 43 -16.70 10.74 14.17
N ILE A 44 -15.72 10.33 13.37
CA ILE A 44 -15.89 9.36 12.29
C ILE A 44 -15.71 7.94 12.84
N ASN A 45 -16.30 6.94 12.16
CA ASN A 45 -16.02 5.55 12.46
C ASN A 45 -14.62 5.17 11.97
N ASN A 46 -13.65 5.20 12.89
CA ASN A 46 -12.23 4.98 12.60
C ASN A 46 -11.92 3.67 11.88
N ILE A 47 -12.57 2.54 12.20
CA ILE A 47 -12.29 1.25 11.54
C ILE A 47 -12.52 1.34 10.02
N ASN A 48 -13.63 1.94 9.61
CA ASN A 48 -13.98 2.02 8.20
C ASN A 48 -13.24 3.16 7.51
N LEU A 49 -12.93 4.25 8.22
CA LEU A 49 -12.02 5.30 7.75
C LEU A 49 -10.65 4.73 7.40
N TYR A 50 -10.04 4.02 8.35
CA TYR A 50 -8.71 3.42 8.20
C TYR A 50 -8.66 2.38 7.08
N TYR A 51 -9.68 1.53 6.97
CA TYR A 51 -9.72 0.58 5.85
C TYR A 51 -9.96 1.30 4.52
N GLY A 52 -10.76 2.36 4.52
CA GLY A 52 -10.99 3.21 3.35
C GLY A 52 -9.70 3.84 2.82
N SER A 53 -8.80 4.29 3.70
CA SER A 53 -7.55 4.96 3.30
C SER A 53 -6.51 4.06 2.65
N ILE A 54 -6.64 2.75 2.82
CA ILE A 54 -5.75 1.75 2.20
C ILE A 54 -6.45 0.98 1.06
N ALA A 55 -7.78 1.03 0.99
CA ALA A 55 -8.53 0.24 0.02
C ALA A 55 -8.21 0.53 -1.46
N PRO A 56 -7.79 1.75 -1.89
CA PRO A 56 -7.39 1.99 -3.27
C PRO A 56 -6.29 1.04 -3.78
N ASP A 57 -5.36 0.62 -2.91
CA ASP A 57 -4.29 -0.33 -3.22
C ASP A 57 -4.77 -1.74 -3.60
N LEU A 58 -6.05 -2.07 -3.37
CA LEU A 58 -6.59 -3.36 -3.84
C LEU A 58 -6.43 -3.53 -5.36
N SER A 59 -6.28 -2.43 -6.11
CA SER A 59 -5.98 -2.45 -7.55
C SER A 59 -4.70 -3.21 -7.89
N LEU A 60 -3.71 -3.23 -6.99
CA LEU A 60 -2.43 -3.91 -7.17
C LEU A 60 -2.55 -5.44 -7.03
N TYR A 61 -3.71 -5.94 -6.62
CA TYR A 61 -3.97 -7.36 -6.32
C TYR A 61 -4.95 -8.01 -7.30
N VAL A 62 -5.24 -7.33 -8.41
CA VAL A 62 -6.08 -7.87 -9.48
C VAL A 62 -5.34 -9.01 -10.20
N ALA A 63 -5.69 -10.25 -9.85
CA ALA A 63 -5.05 -11.46 -10.39
C ALA A 63 -5.28 -11.68 -11.90
N THR A 64 -6.31 -11.05 -12.48
CA THR A 64 -6.62 -11.10 -13.91
C THR A 64 -6.82 -9.67 -14.40
N PRO A 65 -5.73 -8.95 -14.74
CA PRO A 65 -5.77 -7.54 -15.12
C PRO A 65 -6.75 -7.25 -16.27
N GLU A 66 -7.03 -8.21 -17.14
CA GLU A 66 -8.00 -8.05 -18.24
C GLU A 66 -9.43 -7.77 -17.75
N ASN A 67 -9.77 -8.21 -16.54
CA ASN A 67 -11.08 -7.98 -15.94
C ASN A 67 -11.19 -6.63 -15.23
N TRP A 68 -10.08 -5.91 -15.08
CA TRP A 68 -10.03 -4.54 -14.56
C TRP A 68 -8.74 -3.84 -15.02
N SER A 69 -8.63 -3.59 -16.32
CA SER A 69 -7.37 -3.15 -16.94
C SER A 69 -6.94 -1.74 -16.52
N THR A 70 -7.87 -0.95 -15.97
CA THR A 70 -7.64 0.40 -15.46
C THR A 70 -7.65 0.45 -13.94
N ALA A 71 -7.44 -0.67 -13.23
CA ALA A 71 -7.60 -0.71 -11.77
C ALA A 71 -6.83 0.39 -11.04
N PHE A 72 -5.54 0.54 -11.31
CA PHE A 72 -4.71 1.56 -10.66
C PHE A 72 -5.16 2.98 -11.04
N GLU A 73 -5.42 3.22 -12.33
CA GLU A 73 -5.94 4.50 -12.84
C GLU A 73 -7.27 4.89 -12.16
N ASP A 74 -8.20 3.95 -12.03
CA ASP A 74 -9.52 4.16 -11.43
C ASP A 74 -9.44 4.48 -9.93
N THR A 75 -8.39 4.02 -9.23
CA THR A 75 -8.24 4.18 -7.77
C THR A 75 -7.27 5.30 -7.38
N HIS A 76 -6.28 5.64 -8.21
CA HIS A 76 -5.19 6.58 -7.89
C HIS A 76 -5.19 7.86 -8.74
N TYR A 77 -5.33 7.76 -10.06
CA TYR A 77 -5.19 8.91 -10.98
C TYR A 77 -6.52 9.57 -11.35
N THR A 78 -7.36 8.87 -12.14
CA THR A 78 -8.72 9.31 -12.43
C THR A 78 -9.56 9.39 -11.15
N TYR A 79 -9.23 8.56 -10.16
CA TYR A 79 -9.80 8.55 -8.81
C TYR A 79 -11.33 8.61 -8.80
N ILE A 80 -11.97 7.44 -8.73
CA ILE A 80 -13.44 7.37 -8.63
C ILE A 80 -13.90 7.77 -7.23
N ASP A 81 -14.45 8.98 -7.11
CA ASP A 81 -14.99 9.50 -5.84
C ASP A 81 -16.22 8.70 -5.36
N LEU A 82 -16.09 8.11 -4.16
CA LEU A 82 -17.13 7.30 -3.53
C LEU A 82 -18.13 8.11 -2.71
N ARG A 83 -17.83 9.36 -2.34
CA ARG A 83 -18.66 10.20 -1.45
C ARG A 83 -20.09 10.36 -1.94
N PRO A 84 -20.37 10.59 -3.24
CA PRO A 84 -21.75 10.76 -3.72
C PRO A 84 -22.62 9.51 -3.56
N TYR A 85 -22.02 8.34 -3.34
CA TYR A 85 -22.71 7.05 -3.29
C TYR A 85 -22.81 6.47 -1.88
N ALA A 86 -22.04 7.01 -0.93
CA ALA A 86 -21.92 6.55 0.43
C ALA A 86 -23.17 6.90 1.27
N VAL A 87 -23.77 5.87 1.87
CA VAL A 87 -24.96 6.00 2.73
C VAL A 87 -24.70 5.51 4.16
N GLY A 88 -25.12 6.32 5.14
CA GLY A 88 -24.90 6.04 6.55
C GLY A 88 -23.46 6.28 7.03
N PHE A 89 -23.25 6.19 8.34
CA PHE A 89 -21.98 6.57 8.98
C PHE A 89 -20.78 5.73 8.52
N THR A 90 -20.95 4.43 8.39
CA THR A 90 -19.88 3.50 8.00
C THR A 90 -19.34 3.79 6.59
N GLN A 91 -20.22 3.84 5.58
CA GLN A 91 -19.79 4.08 4.21
C GLN A 91 -19.23 5.49 4.01
N LYS A 92 -19.77 6.48 4.74
CA LYS A 92 -19.20 7.84 4.71
C LYS A 92 -17.80 7.88 5.31
N ALA A 93 -17.56 7.14 6.39
CA ALA A 93 -16.21 6.98 6.95
C ALA A 93 -15.26 6.33 5.93
N PHE A 94 -15.68 5.21 5.33
CA PHE A 94 -14.90 4.54 4.29
C PHE A 94 -14.60 5.44 3.09
N ALA A 95 -15.61 6.14 2.56
CA ALA A 95 -15.41 7.08 1.45
C ALA A 95 -14.51 8.26 1.82
N SER A 96 -14.51 8.69 3.09
CA SER A 96 -13.61 9.73 3.59
C SER A 96 -12.16 9.21 3.67
N GLY A 97 -11.95 7.94 4.03
CA GLY A 97 -10.63 7.33 3.97
C GLY A 97 -10.14 7.19 2.53
N TRP A 98 -10.99 6.65 1.65
CA TRP A 98 -10.70 6.50 0.22
C TRP A 98 -10.25 7.82 -0.42
N LEU A 99 -10.83 8.93 0.01
CA LEU A 99 -10.48 10.30 -0.41
C LEU A 99 -9.03 10.67 -0.14
N THR A 100 -8.40 10.20 0.93
CA THR A 100 -7.06 10.66 1.32
C THR A 100 -5.91 10.03 0.52
N HIS A 101 -6.18 9.08 -0.36
CA HIS A 101 -5.14 8.23 -0.95
C HIS A 101 -4.49 8.82 -2.21
N ASN A 102 -5.30 9.11 -3.23
CA ASN A 102 -4.97 9.46 -4.62
C ASN A 102 -3.70 10.29 -4.97
N GLU A 103 -3.31 10.21 -6.24
CA GLU A 103 -2.13 10.86 -6.86
C GLU A 103 -2.36 12.32 -7.27
N ASP A 104 -3.59 12.82 -7.27
CA ASP A 104 -3.88 14.19 -7.71
C ASP A 104 -3.54 15.20 -6.60
N TRP A 105 -3.92 14.89 -5.36
CA TRP A 105 -3.67 15.74 -4.18
C TRP A 105 -3.67 14.96 -2.86
N GLY A 106 -3.81 13.63 -2.92
CA GLY A 106 -3.83 12.76 -1.75
C GLY A 106 -2.44 12.44 -1.20
N ALA A 107 -2.38 11.42 -0.36
CA ALA A 107 -1.15 10.96 0.25
C ALA A 107 -0.13 10.47 -0.80
N ASP A 108 -0.59 9.85 -1.89
CA ASP A 108 0.28 9.35 -2.95
C ASP A 108 0.94 10.48 -3.72
N HIS A 109 0.21 11.58 -3.92
CA HIS A 109 0.77 12.76 -4.55
C HIS A 109 2.06 13.23 -3.86
N CYS A 110 2.06 13.24 -2.52
CA CYS A 110 3.24 13.56 -1.72
C CYS A 110 4.35 12.50 -1.84
N ALA A 111 3.97 11.23 -1.83
CA ALA A 111 4.92 10.12 -1.90
C ALA A 111 5.63 10.05 -3.26
N HIS A 112 4.92 10.35 -4.36
CA HIS A 112 5.35 10.08 -5.74
C HIS A 112 5.66 11.29 -6.60
N ILE A 113 4.86 12.34 -6.49
CA ILE A 113 4.87 13.44 -7.46
C ILE A 113 5.60 14.64 -6.90
N GLU A 114 5.13 15.18 -5.78
CA GLU A 114 5.65 16.42 -5.23
C GLU A 114 5.46 16.46 -3.72
N TYR A 115 6.54 16.71 -2.99
CA TYR A 115 6.49 17.09 -1.58
C TYR A 115 7.26 18.40 -1.40
N PRO A 116 6.94 19.21 -0.36
CA PRO A 116 7.42 20.58 -0.26
C PRO A 116 8.93 20.54 -0.13
N LEU A 117 9.62 21.09 -1.14
CA LEU A 117 10.98 21.64 -1.13
C LEU A 117 11.50 21.89 -2.56
N GLY A 118 10.64 22.26 -3.52
CA GLY A 118 11.07 22.48 -4.91
C GLY A 118 11.66 21.23 -5.58
N SER A 119 11.37 20.06 -5.02
CA SER A 119 11.66 18.76 -5.61
C SER A 119 10.69 18.52 -6.76
N ASN A 120 11.19 18.05 -7.90
CA ASN A 120 10.35 17.56 -9.00
C ASN A 120 10.01 16.06 -8.83
N LYS A 121 10.11 15.53 -7.61
CA LYS A 121 9.91 14.12 -7.26
C LYS A 121 9.22 14.01 -5.90
N GLY A 122 8.37 13.00 -5.74
CA GLY A 122 7.84 12.65 -4.44
C GLY A 122 8.91 12.09 -3.50
N TYR A 123 8.62 12.19 -2.20
CA TYR A 123 9.57 11.86 -1.15
C TYR A 123 10.02 10.40 -1.19
N VAL A 124 9.08 9.47 -1.36
CA VAL A 124 9.38 8.03 -1.38
C VAL A 124 10.26 7.69 -2.58
N VAL A 125 9.98 8.29 -3.74
CA VAL A 125 10.79 8.10 -4.96
C VAL A 125 12.22 8.61 -4.74
N GLU A 126 12.39 9.80 -4.17
CA GLU A 126 13.72 10.37 -3.90
C GLU A 126 14.53 9.48 -2.95
N LYS A 127 13.94 9.03 -1.84
CA LYS A 127 14.61 8.15 -0.87
C LYS A 127 14.88 6.76 -1.45
N ALA A 128 13.99 6.23 -2.27
CA ALA A 128 14.18 4.94 -2.93
C ALA A 128 15.33 4.97 -3.94
N GLU A 129 15.47 6.06 -4.72
CA GLU A 129 16.60 6.25 -5.61
C GLU A 129 17.93 6.35 -4.85
N GLU A 130 17.95 7.08 -3.73
CA GLU A 130 19.14 7.15 -2.87
C GLU A 130 19.51 5.77 -2.30
N LEU A 131 18.53 5.04 -1.77
CA LEU A 131 18.72 3.71 -1.21
C LEU A 131 19.17 2.70 -2.29
N SER A 132 18.55 2.74 -3.47
CA SER A 132 18.93 1.93 -4.62
C SER A 132 20.36 2.23 -5.07
N TYR A 133 20.76 3.51 -5.12
CA TYR A 133 22.13 3.90 -5.45
C TYR A 133 23.16 3.35 -4.45
N GLN A 134 22.84 3.37 -3.14
CA GLN A 134 23.75 2.88 -2.09
C GLN A 134 23.88 1.35 -2.07
N THR A 135 22.82 0.63 -2.43
CA THR A 135 22.72 -0.82 -2.25
C THR A 135 22.84 -1.63 -3.55
N GLY A 136 22.62 -0.98 -4.70
CA GLY A 136 22.51 -1.64 -6.01
C GLY A 136 21.21 -2.45 -6.19
N LEU A 137 20.22 -2.26 -5.32
CA LEU A 137 18.92 -2.92 -5.41
C LEU A 137 18.03 -2.31 -6.48
N ASP A 138 17.05 -3.09 -6.92
CA ASP A 138 15.97 -2.61 -7.78
C ASP A 138 15.23 -1.44 -7.11
N PRO A 139 14.97 -0.33 -7.84
CA PRO A 139 14.30 0.85 -7.28
C PRO A 139 12.91 0.56 -6.68
N GLU A 140 12.12 -0.35 -7.26
CA GLU A 140 10.79 -0.67 -6.72
C GLU A 140 10.89 -1.44 -5.40
N PHE A 141 11.90 -2.31 -5.28
CA PHE A 141 12.17 -2.99 -4.01
C PHE A 141 12.74 -2.04 -2.95
N ALA A 142 13.57 -1.06 -3.36
CA ALA A 142 14.05 -0.01 -2.47
C ALA A 142 12.90 0.89 -1.96
N GLN A 143 11.92 1.18 -2.82
CA GLN A 143 10.70 1.92 -2.49
C GLN A 143 9.89 1.20 -1.39
N LEU A 144 9.63 -0.11 -1.54
CA LEU A 144 8.99 -0.90 -0.48
C LEU A 144 9.73 -0.76 0.87
N ALA A 145 11.06 -0.80 0.88
CA ALA A 145 11.84 -0.68 2.11
C ALA A 145 11.71 0.72 2.74
N VAL A 146 11.72 1.78 1.93
CA VAL A 146 11.50 3.17 2.37
C VAL A 146 10.13 3.32 3.01
N GLU A 147 9.08 2.81 2.37
CA GLU A 147 7.73 2.95 2.92
C GLU A 147 7.55 2.21 4.24
N VAL A 148 8.09 0.99 4.33
CA VAL A 148 8.08 0.21 5.59
C VAL A 148 8.89 0.93 6.67
N ALA A 149 9.98 1.60 6.32
CA ALA A 149 10.74 2.42 7.25
C ALA A 149 9.92 3.60 7.80
N ILE A 150 9.14 4.27 6.95
CA ILE A 150 8.24 5.36 7.37
C ILE A 150 7.14 4.84 8.30
N ASP A 151 6.53 3.69 7.99
CA ASP A 151 5.52 3.04 8.85
C ASP A 151 6.12 2.69 10.23
N LEU A 152 7.35 2.18 10.28
CA LEU A 152 8.08 1.89 11.52
C LEU A 152 8.41 3.15 12.32
N LEU A 153 8.85 4.23 11.65
CA LEU A 153 9.15 5.51 12.27
C LEU A 153 7.90 6.14 12.88
N LEU A 154 6.79 6.20 12.13
CA LEU A 154 5.50 6.66 12.66
C LEU A 154 5.04 5.81 13.83
N ARG A 155 5.14 4.48 13.73
CA ARG A 155 4.78 3.60 14.85
C ARG A 155 5.63 3.91 16.09
N ASN A 156 6.93 4.08 15.93
CA ASN A 156 7.85 4.24 17.06
C ASN A 156 7.75 5.60 17.73
N ASN A 157 7.54 6.66 16.95
CA ASN A 157 7.64 8.04 17.43
C ASN A 157 6.28 8.70 17.65
N ASP A 158 5.25 8.31 16.90
CA ASP A 158 3.99 9.06 16.80
C ASP A 158 2.78 8.25 17.27
N ASP A 159 2.66 6.98 16.85
CA ASP A 159 1.55 6.10 17.22
C ASP A 159 1.98 4.64 17.44
N PRO A 160 2.33 4.28 18.69
CA PRO A 160 2.73 2.90 19.03
C PRO A 160 1.68 1.83 18.73
N ARG A 161 0.44 2.22 18.43
CA ARG A 161 -0.68 1.31 18.15
C ARG A 161 -1.00 1.21 16.67
N LEU A 162 -0.17 1.77 15.79
CA LEU A 162 -0.44 1.85 14.35
C LEU A 162 -0.70 0.47 13.73
N GLY A 163 0.13 -0.53 14.05
CA GLY A 163 -0.09 -1.93 13.63
C GLY A 163 -1.40 -2.53 14.16
N GLU A 164 -1.77 -2.26 15.42
CA GLU A 164 -3.05 -2.72 15.98
C GLU A 164 -4.26 -2.08 15.28
N LYS A 165 -4.16 -0.78 14.96
CA LYS A 165 -5.22 -0.04 14.26
C LYS A 165 -5.40 -0.61 12.85
N LEU A 166 -4.30 -0.84 12.13
CA LEU A 166 -4.32 -1.43 10.80
C LEU A 166 -4.92 -2.84 10.83
N LEU A 167 -4.50 -3.68 11.78
CA LEU A 167 -5.04 -5.04 11.93
C LEU A 167 -6.54 -5.03 12.24
N LYS A 168 -7.00 -4.12 13.11
CA LYS A 168 -8.44 -3.98 13.40
C LYS A 168 -9.22 -3.46 12.21
N ALA A 169 -8.68 -2.51 11.46
CA ALA A 169 -9.28 -1.99 10.24
C ALA A 169 -9.46 -3.11 9.22
N ASP A 170 -8.39 -3.86 8.94
CA ASP A 170 -8.45 -5.02 8.06
C ASP A 170 -9.51 -6.02 8.53
N LEU A 171 -9.44 -6.51 9.77
CA LEU A 171 -10.34 -7.57 10.25
C LEU A 171 -11.81 -7.15 10.38
N LEU A 172 -12.07 -5.91 10.80
CA LEU A 172 -13.38 -5.48 11.30
C LEU A 172 -14.12 -4.48 10.40
N ARG A 173 -13.55 -4.09 9.25
CA ARG A 173 -14.25 -3.22 8.29
C ARG A 173 -15.59 -3.80 7.86
N SER A 174 -16.55 -2.93 7.57
CA SER A 174 -17.93 -3.35 7.34
C SER A 174 -18.09 -4.07 6.00
N TRP A 175 -19.04 -5.01 5.95
CA TRP A 175 -19.51 -5.56 4.68
C TRP A 175 -20.18 -4.49 3.80
N LYS A 176 -20.68 -3.40 4.40
CA LYS A 176 -21.28 -2.27 3.69
C LYS A 176 -20.27 -1.52 2.84
N ASP A 177 -18.99 -1.54 3.19
CA ASP A 177 -17.94 -0.86 2.43
C ASP A 177 -17.66 -1.61 1.13
N ARG A 178 -17.54 -2.95 1.19
CA ARG A 178 -17.51 -3.79 -0.02
C ARG A 178 -18.74 -3.58 -0.90
N TYR A 179 -19.93 -3.46 -0.30
CA TYR A 179 -21.13 -3.16 -1.08
C TYR A 179 -21.05 -1.79 -1.79
N LEU A 180 -20.46 -0.77 -1.14
CA LEU A 180 -20.21 0.52 -1.78
C LEU A 180 -19.29 0.36 -3.00
N LEU A 181 -18.17 -0.36 -2.86
CA LEU A 181 -17.25 -0.63 -3.96
C LEU A 181 -17.94 -1.39 -5.11
N VAL A 182 -18.71 -2.44 -4.83
CA VAL A 182 -19.48 -3.16 -5.86
C VAL A 182 -20.48 -2.24 -6.55
N LYS A 183 -21.22 -1.43 -5.78
CA LYS A 183 -22.20 -0.49 -6.33
C LYS A 183 -21.57 0.49 -7.31
N VAL A 184 -20.38 1.02 -6.97
CA VAL A 184 -19.71 2.02 -7.79
C VAL A 184 -18.93 1.36 -8.93
N LEU A 185 -17.94 0.52 -8.61
CA LEU A 185 -16.99 -0.01 -9.58
C LEU A 185 -17.58 -1.07 -10.52
N VAL A 186 -18.51 -1.90 -10.02
CA VAL A 186 -19.11 -2.98 -10.82
C VAL A 186 -20.38 -2.52 -11.52
N TRP A 187 -21.31 -1.91 -10.79
CA TRP A 187 -22.64 -1.60 -11.36
C TRP A 187 -22.72 -0.25 -12.05
N LYS A 188 -22.16 0.80 -11.44
CA LYS A 188 -22.28 2.16 -11.98
C LYS A 188 -21.24 2.45 -13.05
N GLU A 189 -19.97 2.33 -12.68
CA GLU A 189 -18.83 2.68 -13.53
C GLU A 189 -18.42 1.54 -14.47
N ARG A 190 -18.86 0.30 -14.18
CA ARG A 190 -18.63 -0.90 -15.00
C ARG A 190 -17.15 -1.12 -15.34
N ARG A 191 -16.27 -0.83 -14.38
CA ARG A 191 -14.81 -0.98 -14.49
C ARG A 191 -14.34 -2.42 -14.33
N THR A 192 -15.08 -3.19 -13.52
CA THR A 192 -14.76 -4.58 -13.21
C THR A 192 -16.02 -5.39 -12.92
N ASP A 193 -15.85 -6.67 -12.61
CA ASP A 193 -16.89 -7.57 -12.16
C ASP A 193 -16.78 -7.87 -10.65
N TRP A 194 -17.85 -8.43 -10.09
CA TRP A 194 -17.91 -8.74 -8.66
C TRP A 194 -16.84 -9.74 -8.20
N LEU A 195 -16.52 -10.75 -9.02
CA LEU A 195 -15.57 -11.78 -8.66
C LEU A 195 -14.16 -11.20 -8.62
N THR A 196 -13.77 -10.43 -9.63
CA THR A 196 -12.47 -9.76 -9.70
C THR A 196 -12.25 -8.80 -8.52
N LEU A 197 -13.24 -7.96 -8.20
CA LEU A 197 -13.15 -7.08 -7.02
C LEU A 197 -13.06 -7.88 -5.71
N ALA A 198 -13.85 -8.94 -5.57
CA ALA A 198 -13.87 -9.74 -4.35
C ALA A 198 -12.56 -10.50 -4.13
N THR A 199 -11.95 -11.04 -5.18
CA THR A 199 -10.66 -11.75 -5.09
C THR A 199 -9.50 -10.80 -4.86
N ALA A 200 -9.46 -9.65 -5.55
CA ALA A 200 -8.46 -8.62 -5.32
C ALA A 200 -8.45 -8.17 -3.86
N GLU A 201 -9.63 -7.87 -3.31
CA GLU A 201 -9.74 -7.46 -1.91
C GLU A 201 -9.36 -8.59 -0.92
N LEU A 202 -9.68 -9.85 -1.22
CA LEU A 202 -9.27 -10.97 -0.36
C LEU A 202 -7.74 -11.12 -0.30
N THR A 203 -7.08 -11.05 -1.45
CA THR A 203 -5.61 -11.12 -1.53
C THR A 203 -4.95 -9.92 -0.85
N PHE A 204 -5.48 -8.72 -1.09
CA PHE A 204 -5.03 -7.50 -0.44
C PHE A 204 -5.10 -7.61 1.09
N ARG A 205 -6.26 -8.01 1.61
CA ARG A 205 -6.49 -8.17 3.06
C ARG A 205 -5.59 -9.22 3.70
N ASP A 206 -5.33 -10.33 3.01
CA ASP A 206 -4.39 -11.34 3.51
C ASP A 206 -2.98 -10.77 3.71
N LEU A 207 -2.48 -9.97 2.74
CA LEU A 207 -1.18 -9.35 2.88
C LEU A 207 -1.17 -8.26 3.96
N VAL A 208 -2.15 -7.35 3.94
CA VAL A 208 -2.28 -6.28 4.94
C VAL A 208 -2.41 -6.86 6.34
N GLY A 209 -3.15 -7.95 6.53
CA GLY A 209 -3.27 -8.63 7.81
C GLY A 209 -1.93 -9.17 8.32
N ARG A 210 -1.14 -9.84 7.46
CA ARG A 210 0.21 -10.31 7.80
C ARG A 210 1.15 -9.15 8.13
N TYR A 211 1.13 -8.10 7.32
CA TYR A 211 1.90 -6.88 7.52
C TYR A 211 1.57 -6.21 8.86
N ALA A 212 0.28 -6.02 9.15
CA ALA A 212 -0.20 -5.40 10.37
C ALA A 212 0.15 -6.19 11.63
N VAL A 213 0.13 -7.53 11.56
CA VAL A 213 0.62 -8.39 12.66
C VAL A 213 2.10 -8.14 12.90
N GLY A 214 2.92 -8.12 11.83
CA GLY A 214 4.36 -7.80 11.94
C GLY A 214 4.60 -6.43 12.57
N LEU A 215 3.94 -5.39 12.07
CA LEU A 215 4.06 -4.03 12.58
C LEU A 215 3.61 -3.87 14.04
N ALA A 216 2.65 -4.68 14.51
CA ALA A 216 2.12 -4.63 15.87
C ALA A 216 3.01 -5.33 16.91
N LEU A 217 4.03 -6.09 16.51
CA LEU A 217 4.96 -6.74 17.42
C LEU A 217 5.84 -5.71 18.16
N PRO A 218 6.41 -6.06 19.33
CA PRO A 218 7.42 -5.24 20.00
C PRO A 218 8.74 -5.21 19.20
N ASP A 219 9.61 -4.25 19.50
CA ASP A 219 10.97 -4.24 18.99
C ASP A 219 11.85 -5.27 19.74
N PRO A 220 12.74 -6.00 19.05
CA PRO A 220 13.04 -5.93 17.60
C PRO A 220 12.16 -6.83 16.72
N GLN A 221 11.20 -7.57 17.30
CA GLN A 221 10.43 -8.59 16.59
C GLN A 221 9.57 -8.04 15.43
N ASN A 222 9.13 -6.79 15.50
CA ASN A 222 8.44 -6.13 14.39
C ASN A 222 9.33 -6.06 13.14
N LYS A 223 10.56 -5.57 13.27
CA LYS A 223 11.50 -5.47 12.15
C LYS A 223 11.86 -6.84 11.59
N GLU A 224 12.07 -7.83 12.46
CA GLU A 224 12.33 -9.21 12.04
C GLU A 224 11.16 -9.79 11.23
N ALA A 225 9.92 -9.66 11.72
CA ALA A 225 8.73 -10.14 11.03
C ALA A 225 8.48 -9.42 9.69
N LEU A 226 8.69 -8.11 9.66
CA LEU A 226 8.57 -7.32 8.43
C LEU A 226 9.67 -7.64 7.42
N ALA A 227 10.88 -7.96 7.88
CA ALA A 227 11.96 -8.40 7.02
C ALA A 227 11.70 -9.80 6.43
N GLU A 228 11.14 -10.72 7.21
CA GLU A 228 10.68 -12.02 6.70
C GLU A 228 9.61 -11.86 5.62
N LEU A 229 8.60 -11.01 5.86
CA LEU A 229 7.56 -10.72 4.88
C LEU A 229 8.14 -10.02 3.63
N GLY A 230 9.05 -9.07 3.80
CA GLY A 230 9.72 -8.38 2.69
C GLY A 230 10.54 -9.33 1.82
N ALA A 231 11.25 -10.29 2.43
CA ALA A 231 11.99 -11.31 1.70
C ALA A 231 11.06 -12.25 0.89
N GLN A 232 9.91 -12.61 1.46
CA GLN A 232 8.88 -13.36 0.73
C GLN A 232 8.36 -12.56 -0.48
N LEU A 233 8.01 -11.29 -0.28
CA LEU A 233 7.50 -10.42 -1.35
C LEU A 233 8.55 -10.17 -2.45
N ALA A 234 9.82 -10.05 -2.09
CA ALA A 234 10.93 -9.94 -3.02
C ALA A 234 10.93 -11.09 -4.04
N GLY A 235 10.82 -12.33 -3.55
CA GLY A 235 10.77 -13.51 -4.39
C GLY A 235 9.48 -13.62 -5.20
N GLU A 236 8.33 -13.35 -4.58
CA GLU A 236 7.01 -13.51 -5.20
C GLU A 236 6.69 -12.46 -6.27
N ARG A 237 7.07 -11.20 -6.05
CA ARG A 237 6.70 -10.08 -6.93
C ARG A 237 7.81 -9.66 -7.88
N TYR A 238 9.04 -9.64 -7.40
CA TYR A 238 10.18 -9.09 -8.13
C TYR A 238 11.10 -10.18 -8.69
N GLY A 239 10.89 -11.45 -8.30
CA GLY A 239 11.80 -12.54 -8.65
C GLY A 239 13.21 -12.36 -8.06
N ILE A 240 13.31 -11.60 -6.96
CA ILE A 240 14.55 -11.29 -6.26
C ILE A 240 14.71 -12.25 -5.09
N GLU A 241 15.80 -13.03 -5.09
CA GLU A 241 16.16 -13.86 -3.94
C GLU A 241 16.99 -13.03 -2.95
N VAL A 242 16.38 -12.66 -1.82
CA VAL A 242 17.04 -12.02 -0.68
C VAL A 242 16.65 -12.72 0.61
N SER A 243 17.58 -12.79 1.55
CA SER A 243 17.34 -13.33 2.89
C SER A 243 16.65 -12.30 3.79
N PRO A 244 15.89 -12.74 4.81
CA PRO A 244 15.36 -11.82 5.82
C PRO A 244 16.43 -10.95 6.49
N ALA A 245 17.66 -11.45 6.65
CA ALA A 245 18.77 -10.66 7.20
C ALA A 245 19.19 -9.51 6.27
N GLU A 246 19.20 -9.73 4.95
CA GLU A 246 19.48 -8.69 3.97
C GLU A 246 18.37 -7.63 3.96
N VAL A 247 17.10 -8.06 4.03
CA VAL A 247 15.96 -7.14 4.13
C VAL A 247 15.99 -6.35 5.44
N LEU A 248 16.37 -6.98 6.56
CA LEU A 248 16.51 -6.28 7.84
C LEU A 248 17.57 -5.17 7.76
N ASN A 249 18.75 -5.47 7.21
CA ASN A 249 19.79 -4.46 6.99
C ASN A 249 19.30 -3.33 6.07
N LEU A 250 18.54 -3.67 5.04
CA LEU A 250 17.94 -2.70 4.12
C LEU A 250 16.95 -1.78 4.85
N LEU A 251 16.09 -2.32 5.71
CA LEU A 251 15.17 -1.53 6.54
C LEU A 251 15.93 -0.60 7.48
N GLU A 252 17.04 -1.03 8.08
CA GLU A 252 17.86 -0.16 8.94
C GLU A 252 18.46 1.02 8.17
N LEU A 253 18.94 0.78 6.95
CA LEU A 253 19.42 1.85 6.06
C LEU A 253 18.28 2.81 5.67
N ALA A 254 17.13 2.27 5.27
CA ALA A 254 15.96 3.06 4.89
C ALA A 254 15.43 3.92 6.06
N ILE A 255 15.42 3.38 7.29
CA ILE A 255 15.10 4.14 8.51
C ILE A 255 16.07 5.30 8.68
N GLY A 256 17.38 5.04 8.57
CA GLY A 256 18.39 6.09 8.68
C GLY A 256 18.27 7.21 7.64
N LEU A 257 17.80 6.89 6.43
CA LEU A 257 17.54 7.87 5.37
C LEU A 257 16.30 8.74 5.63
N CYS A 258 15.32 8.22 6.37
CA CYS A 258 14.02 8.87 6.57
C CYS A 258 13.85 9.52 7.94
N GLU A 259 14.59 9.09 8.98
CA GLU A 259 14.35 9.48 10.37
C GLU A 259 14.40 10.99 10.61
N GLY A 260 15.18 11.72 9.80
CA GLY A 260 15.36 13.17 9.94
C GLY A 260 14.23 14.03 9.38
N ASP A 261 13.45 13.52 8.41
CA ASP A 261 12.56 14.34 7.58
C ASP A 261 11.20 13.69 7.25
N TYR A 262 11.00 12.40 7.53
CA TYR A 262 9.73 11.71 7.23
C TYR A 262 8.49 12.44 7.78
N LYS A 263 8.60 13.00 8.98
CA LYS A 263 7.47 13.60 9.69
C LYS A 263 7.01 14.90 9.03
N GLU A 264 7.94 15.71 8.52
CA GLU A 264 7.61 16.94 7.80
C GLU A 264 6.80 16.65 6.55
N VAL A 265 7.18 15.59 5.82
CA VAL A 265 6.46 15.14 4.61
C VAL A 265 5.06 14.61 4.95
N VAL A 266 4.95 13.78 5.99
CA VAL A 266 3.64 13.26 6.44
C VAL A 266 2.73 14.40 6.89
N ASP A 267 3.25 15.38 7.63
CA ASP A 267 2.48 16.56 8.06
C ASP A 267 2.06 17.43 6.88
N PHE A 268 2.93 17.59 5.88
CA PHE A 268 2.56 18.29 4.66
C PHE A 268 1.41 17.57 3.93
N ALA A 269 1.49 16.25 3.77
CA ALA A 269 0.41 15.47 3.15
C ALA A 269 -0.92 15.66 3.88
N ILE A 270 -0.89 15.66 5.23
CA ILE A 270 -2.08 15.90 6.05
C ILE A 270 -2.68 17.27 5.76
N GLU A 271 -1.88 18.33 5.75
CA GLU A 271 -2.36 19.70 5.52
C GLU A 271 -2.83 19.89 4.06
N GLN A 272 -2.11 19.35 3.08
CA GLN A 272 -2.52 19.37 1.67
C GLN A 272 -3.90 18.72 1.49
N ILE A 273 -4.14 17.55 2.09
CA ILE A 273 -5.43 16.88 2.00
C ILE A 273 -6.51 17.72 2.66
N LYS A 274 -6.27 18.30 3.85
CA LYS A 274 -7.25 19.17 4.53
C LYS A 274 -7.66 20.37 3.69
N ASP A 275 -6.73 20.97 2.94
CA ASP A 275 -7.01 22.12 2.07
C ASP A 275 -7.87 21.75 0.84
N ASN A 276 -7.95 20.47 0.48
CA ASN A 276 -8.67 19.97 -0.70
C ASN A 276 -10.03 19.31 -0.40
N ILE A 277 -10.46 19.21 0.86
CA ILE A 277 -11.70 18.47 1.26
C ILE A 277 -12.85 19.34 1.79
#